data_AF-D3S250-F1
#
_entry.id   AF-D3S250-F1
#
_cell.length_a   1.000
_cell.length_b   1.000
_cell.length_c   1.000
_cell.angle_alpha   90.00
_cell.angle_beta   90.00
_cell.angle_gamma   90.00
#
_symmetry.space_group_name_H-M   'P 1'
#
loop_
_entity.id
_entity.type
_entity.pdbx_description
1 polymer ?
#
loop_
_entity_poly.entity_id
_entity_poly.type
_entity_poly.pdbx_seq_one_letter_code
_entity_poly.pdbx_strand_id
1 'polypeptide(L)' 'MSEEEKRKYTTVSIPVQLYEKIKQRIEGTGFTSVSDYVTYVLREVLASLEEEEKEEAFSKEEEEKVKERLRALGYLD' A
#
# COMPACT_ATOMS: atom_id res chain seq x y z
N MET A 1 -25.79 -13.66 -20.15
CA MET A 1 -25.17 -13.20 -18.89
C MET A 1 -24.54 -11.86 -19.22
N SER A 2 -25.01 -10.83 -18.53
CA SER A 2 -24.87 -9.40 -18.83
C SER A 2 -23.42 -8.93 -18.98
N GLU A 3 -23.25 -7.99 -19.91
CA GLU A 3 -22.03 -7.23 -20.23
C GLU A 3 -21.12 -7.02 -19.03
N GLU A 4 -19.83 -7.31 -19.24
CA GLU A 4 -18.66 -6.79 -18.54
C GLU A 4 -18.94 -6.15 -17.18
N GLU A 5 -18.44 -6.75 -16.10
CA GLU A 5 -18.18 -6.06 -14.84
C GLU A 5 -17.53 -4.70 -15.16
N LYS A 6 -18.34 -3.65 -15.20
CA LYS A 6 -17.91 -2.28 -15.52
C LYS A 6 -16.80 -1.96 -14.54
N ARG A 7 -15.55 -1.99 -14.99
CA ARG A 7 -14.40 -1.54 -14.20
C ARG A 7 -14.74 -0.13 -13.73
N LYS A 8 -15.00 -0.01 -12.42
CA LYS A 8 -15.40 1.25 -11.81
C LYS A 8 -14.13 2.09 -11.69
N TYR A 9 -13.94 3.02 -12.62
CA TYR A 9 -12.86 4.00 -12.54
C TYR A 9 -13.34 5.24 -11.78
N THR A 10 -12.42 5.84 -11.03
CA THR A 10 -12.64 7.10 -10.32
C THR A 10 -11.62 8.12 -10.79
N THR A 11 -12.04 9.36 -10.98
CA THR A 11 -11.17 10.46 -11.40
C THR A 11 -10.54 11.12 -10.18
N VAL A 12 -9.23 11.35 -10.21
CA VAL A 12 -8.49 12.04 -9.15
C VAL A 12 -7.82 13.26 -9.75
N SER A 13 -8.04 14.43 -9.14
CA SER A 13 -7.38 15.66 -9.56
C SER A 13 -5.99 15.73 -8.92
N ILE A 14 -4.96 15.90 -9.75
CA ILE A 14 -3.58 16.13 -9.31
C ILE A 14 -3.08 17.47 -9.85
N PRO A 15 -2.13 18.14 -9.16
CA PRO A 15 -1.53 19.36 -9.68
C PRO A 15 -0.91 19.15 -11.06
N VAL A 16 -1.07 20.14 -11.95
CA VAL A 16 -0.55 20.07 -13.34
C VAL A 16 0.96 19.80 -13.37
N GLN A 17 1.71 20.41 -12.46
CA GLN A 17 3.15 20.19 -12.33
C GLN A 17 3.51 18.74 -12.03
N LEU A 18 2.68 18.05 -11.23
CA LEU A 18 2.89 16.64 -10.92
C LEU A 18 2.58 15.77 -12.14
N TYR A 19 1.48 16.06 -12.82
CA TYR A 19 1.11 15.39 -14.07
C TYR A 19 2.22 15.50 -15.13
N GLU A 20 2.79 16.68 -15.34
CA GLU A 20 3.88 16.90 -16.31
C GLU A 20 5.13 16.10 -15.96
N LYS A 21 5.52 16.07 -14.69
CA LYS A 21 6.65 15.25 -14.22
C LYS A 21 6.40 13.76 -14.44
N ILE A 22 5.19 13.29 -14.16
CA ILE A 22 4.83 11.89 -14.39
C ILE A 22 4.86 11.58 -15.89
N LYS A 23 4.31 12.47 -16.72
CA LYS A 23 4.31 12.33 -18.17
C LYS A 23 5.73 12.19 -18.73
N GLN A 24 6.65 13.06 -18.33
CA GLN A 24 8.06 12.98 -18.72
C GLN A 24 8.73 11.70 -18.20
N ARG A 25 8.37 11.25 -17.00
CA ARG A 25 8.94 10.04 -16.40
C ARG A 25 8.50 8.76 -17.10
N ILE A 26 7.29 8.71 -17.65
CA ILE A 26 6.77 7.54 -18.36
C ILE A 26 7.22 7.50 -19.83
N GLU A 27 7.73 8.60 -20.40
CA GLU A 27 8.27 8.63 -21.75
C GLU A 27 9.47 7.68 -21.87
N GLY A 28 9.37 6.67 -22.74
CA GLY A 28 10.39 5.63 -22.92
C GLY A 28 10.25 4.43 -21.98
N THR A 29 9.23 4.42 -21.12
CA THR A 29 8.87 3.25 -20.31
C THR A 29 7.80 2.40 -21.02
N GLY A 30 7.47 1.23 -20.46
CA GLY A 30 6.38 0.38 -20.97
C GLY A 30 4.98 0.87 -20.63
N PHE A 31 4.82 2.01 -19.96
CA PHE A 31 3.51 2.53 -19.56
C PHE A 31 2.83 3.28 -20.71
N THR A 32 1.59 2.89 -21.00
CA THR A 32 0.77 3.47 -22.08
C THR A 32 0.02 4.72 -21.66
N SER A 33 -0.17 4.93 -20.35
CA SER A 33 -0.86 6.12 -19.83
C SER A 33 -0.35 6.53 -18.45
N VAL A 34 -0.55 7.81 -18.13
CA VAL A 34 -0.30 8.35 -16.78
C VAL A 34 -1.17 7.65 -15.75
N SER A 35 -2.41 7.32 -16.10
CA SER A 35 -3.33 6.59 -15.22
C SER A 35 -2.80 5.20 -14.85
N ASP A 36 -2.21 4.47 -15.82
CA ASP A 36 -1.63 3.15 -15.57
C ASP A 36 -0.44 3.22 -14.60
N TYR A 37 0.45 4.20 -14.83
CA TYR A 37 1.60 4.42 -13.96
C TYR A 37 1.17 4.82 -12.54
N VAL A 38 0.23 5.76 -12.41
CA VAL A 38 -0.28 6.18 -11.10
C VAL A 38 -0.96 5.02 -10.38
N THR A 39 -1.74 4.20 -11.09
CA THR A 39 -2.39 3.01 -10.52
C THR A 39 -1.37 2.00 -10.02
N TYR A 40 -0.31 1.76 -10.79
CA TYR A 40 0.77 0.86 -10.41
C TYR A 40 1.46 1.34 -9.12
N VAL A 41 1.89 2.61 -9.09
CA VAL A 41 2.58 3.19 -7.93
C VAL A 41 1.68 3.19 -6.69
N LEU A 42 0.41 3.58 -6.82
CA LEU A 42 -0.53 3.57 -5.68
C LEU A 42 -0.73 2.16 -5.12
N ARG A 43 -0.79 1.14 -5.99
CA ARG A 43 -0.93 -0.24 -5.55
C ARG A 43 0.31 -0.72 -4.78
N GLU A 44 1.50 -0.39 -5.28
CA GLU A 44 2.76 -0.76 -4.62
C GLU A 44 2.86 -0.09 -3.25
N VAL A 45 2.59 1.22 -3.17
CA VAL A 45 2.64 1.98 -1.91
C VAL A 45 1.62 1.45 -0.89
N LEU A 46 0.40 1.14 -1.31
CA LEU A 46 -0.61 0.58 -0.41
C LEU A 46 -0.23 -0.82 0.09
N ALA A 47 0.33 -1.67 -0.77
CA ALA A 47 0.78 -3.00 -0.37
C ALA A 47 1.89 -2.91 0.69
N SER A 48 2.86 -2.00 0.51
CA SER A 48 3.92 -1.79 1.49
C SER A 48 3.40 -1.26 2.83
N LEU A 49 2.45 -0.32 2.82
CA LEU A 49 1.84 0.19 4.06
C LEU A 49 1.06 -0.90 4.80
N GLU A 50 0.32 -1.76 4.08
CA GLU A 50 -0.40 -2.89 4.69
C GLU A 50 0.55 -3.95 5.26
N GLU A 51 1.71 -4.16 4.66
CA GLU A 51 2.75 -5.05 5.20
C GLU A 51 3.38 -4.46 6.47
N GLU A 52 3.74 -3.16 6.47
CA GLU A 52 4.26 -2.47 7.64
C GLU A 52 3.25 -2.48 8.81
N GLU A 53 1.96 -2.20 8.56
CA GLU A 53 0.92 -2.26 9.58
C GLU A 53 0.74 -3.69 10.12
N LYS A 54 0.86 -4.72 9.27
CA LYS A 54 0.83 -6.12 9.72
C LYS A 54 2.05 -6.45 10.57
N GLU A 55 3.25 -6.10 10.14
CA GLU A 55 4.48 -6.34 10.91
C GLU A 55 4.43 -5.64 12.28
N GLU A 56 3.95 -4.39 12.33
CA GLU A 56 3.74 -3.69 13.61
C GLU A 56 2.69 -4.38 14.50
N ALA A 57 1.60 -4.86 13.91
CA ALA A 57 0.56 -5.57 14.65
C ALA A 57 1.06 -6.92 15.20
N PHE A 58 1.81 -7.69 14.39
CA PHE A 58 2.46 -8.93 14.82
C PHE A 58 3.47 -8.67 15.94
N SER A 59 4.32 -7.66 15.81
CA SER A 59 5.30 -7.28 16.83
C SER A 59 4.63 -6.93 18.17
N LYS A 60 3.53 -6.18 18.15
CA LYS A 60 2.76 -5.85 19.36
C LYS A 60 2.14 -7.08 20.02
N GLU A 61 1.52 -7.97 19.24
CA GLU A 61 0.97 -9.24 19.76
C GLU A 61 2.05 -10.17 20.31
N GLU A 62 3.21 -10.25 19.64
CA GLU A 62 4.34 -11.04 20.10
C GLU A 62 4.94 -10.49 21.39
N GLU A 63 5.06 -9.16 21.50
CA GLU A 63 5.52 -8.50 22.72
C GLU A 63 4.58 -8.80 23.90
N GLU A 64 3.26 -8.77 23.70
CA GLU A 64 2.30 -9.16 24.73
C GLU A 64 2.45 -10.63 25.15
N LYS A 65 2.57 -11.56 24.19
CA LYS A 65 2.77 -12.98 24.49
C LYS A 65 4.08 -13.23 25.24
N VAL A 66 5.15 -12.51 24.90
CA VAL A 66 6.44 -12.60 25.61
C VAL A 66 6.30 -12.05 27.03
N LYS A 67 5.63 -10.91 27.22
CA LYS A 67 5.35 -10.36 28.56
C LYS A 67 4.51 -11.33 29.41
N GLU A 68 3.50 -11.97 28.83
CA GLU A 68 2.67 -12.95 29.52
C GLU A 68 3.48 -14.17 29.98
N ARG A 69 4.35 -14.70 29.10
CA ARG A 69 5.26 -15.80 29.44
C ARG A 69 6.26 -15.42 30.52
N LEU A 70 6.82 -14.22 30.47
CA LEU A 70 7.77 -13.74 31.48
C LEU A 70 7.10 -13.52 32.85
N ARG A 71 5.85 -13.01 32.87
CA ARG A 71 5.03 -12.95 34.10
C ARG A 71 4.75 -14.35 34.66
N ALA A 72 4.37 -15.31 33.81
CA ALA A 72 4.13 -16.69 34.23
C ALA A 72 5.39 -17.39 34.78
N LEU A 73 6.57 -16.98 34.32
CA LEU A 73 7.86 -17.46 34.81
C LEU A 73 8.39 -16.66 36.02
N GLY A 74 7.67 -15.62 36.48
CA GLY A 74 8.03 -14.82 37.65
C GLY A 74 9.15 -13.80 37.42
N TYR A 75 9.43 -13.43 36.17
CA TYR A 75 10.46 -12.46 35.80
C TYR A 75 9.93 -11.02 35.64
N LEU A 76 8.61 -10.84 35.65
CA LEU A 76 7.91 -9.55 35.58
C LEU A 76 6.75 -9.58 36.60
N ASP A 77 6.67 -8.58 37.48
CA ASP A 77 5.52 -8.29 38.36
C ASP A 77 4.53 -7.36 37.63
#